data_AF-A0A1I2A0I3-F1
#
_entry.id   AF-A0A1I2A0I3-F1
#
_cell.length_a   1.000
_cell.length_b   1.000
_cell.length_c   1.000
_cell.angle_alpha   90.00
_cell.angle_beta   90.00
_cell.angle_gamma   90.00
#
_symmetry.space_group_name_H-M   'P 1'
#
loop_
_entity.id
_entity.type
_entity.pdbx_description
1 polymer ?
#
loop_
_entity_poly.entity_id
_entity_poly.type
_entity_poly.pdbx_seq_one_letter_code
_entity_poly.pdbx_strand_id
1 'polypeptide(L)'
;MEHVQAGLSGEQILQMNLDQYLPVLLFILVGMGVGVVPLVLGYVLGPNRPDAAKNSPYECGFEAFEDARMKFDVRYYLVAILFILFDLEIAFLFPWAIALQDVGLAGFIAVVIFLAILVVGFAYEWKKGALDWE
;
A
#
# COMPACT_ATOMS: atom_id res chain seq x y z
N MET A 1 -34.24 38.31 10.01
CA MET A 1 -34.05 36.90 9.65
C MET A 1 -32.55 36.57 9.81
N GLU A 2 -31.87 36.60 10.97
CA GLU A 2 -32.20 36.29 12.36
C GLU A 2 -33.06 35.05 12.52
N HIS A 3 -32.57 33.91 12.04
CA HIS A 3 -32.88 32.60 12.61
C HIS A 3 -31.71 31.66 12.35
N VAL A 4 -31.17 31.13 13.47
CA VAL A 4 -30.32 29.94 13.60
C VAL A 4 -28.80 30.12 13.42
N GLN A 5 -28.22 30.96 14.27
CA GLN A 5 -26.96 30.64 14.93
C GLN A 5 -27.28 30.24 16.38
N ALA A 6 -27.47 28.95 16.65
CA ALA A 6 -27.50 28.44 18.02
C ALA A 6 -27.19 26.93 18.03
N GLY A 7 -26.03 26.56 18.58
CA GLY A 7 -25.82 25.24 19.16
C GLY A 7 -25.14 24.20 18.28
N LEU A 8 -23.93 24.47 17.79
CA LEU A 8 -22.95 23.39 17.62
C LEU A 8 -22.24 23.19 18.96
N SER A 9 -22.81 22.30 19.77
CA SER A 9 -22.16 21.84 21.00
C SER A 9 -20.85 21.14 20.64
N GLY A 10 -19.80 21.31 21.46
CA GLY A 10 -18.52 20.63 21.27
C GLY A 10 -18.62 19.10 21.22
N GLU A 11 -19.77 18.53 21.62
CA GLU A 11 -20.07 17.10 21.50
C GLU A 11 -20.32 16.64 20.05
N GLN A 12 -20.83 17.50 19.16
CA GLN A 12 -21.10 17.11 17.77
C GLN A 12 -19.81 17.00 16.93
N ILE A 13 -18.75 17.73 17.31
CA ILE A 13 -17.44 17.65 16.66
C ILE A 13 -16.70 16.36 17.06
N LEU A 14 -17.03 15.78 18.22
CA LEU A 14 -16.43 14.54 18.74
C LEU A 14 -17.28 13.28 18.50
N GLN A 15 -18.45 13.40 17.88
CA GLN A 15 -19.22 12.23 17.45
C GLN A 15 -18.66 11.71 16.12
N MET A 16 -17.58 10.95 16.21
CA MET A 16 -17.11 10.11 15.11
C MET A 16 -18.20 9.07 14.82
N ASN A 17 -18.98 9.29 13.76
CA ASN A 17 -20.04 8.37 13.35
C ASN A 17 -19.39 7.13 12.69
N LEU A 18 -19.13 6.11 13.53
CA LEU A 18 -18.54 4.84 13.11
C LEU A 18 -19.45 4.02 12.18
N ASP A 19 -20.75 4.34 12.11
CA ASP A 19 -21.70 3.61 11.27
C ASP A 19 -21.34 3.72 9.78
N GLN A 20 -20.66 4.80 9.38
CA GLN A 20 -20.15 4.97 8.01
C GLN A 20 -19.05 3.97 7.63
N TYR A 21 -18.34 3.40 8.59
CA TYR A 21 -17.30 2.38 8.34
C TYR A 21 -17.85 0.95 8.35
N LEU A 22 -19.08 0.75 8.84
CA LEU A 22 -19.70 -0.58 8.89
C LEU A 22 -19.80 -1.25 7.49
N PRO A 23 -20.20 -0.56 6.41
CA PRO A 23 -20.20 -1.15 5.07
C PRO A 23 -18.80 -1.57 4.59
N VAL A 24 -17.77 -0.80 4.94
CA VAL A 24 -16.37 -1.11 4.58
C VAL A 24 -15.92 -2.39 5.30
N LEU A 25 -16.20 -2.50 6.60
CA LEU A 25 -15.89 -3.70 7.37
C LEU A 25 -16.61 -4.93 6.81
N LEU A 26 -17.91 -4.81 6.51
CA LEU A 26 -18.69 -5.90 5.90
C LEU A 26 -18.12 -6.30 4.55
N PHE A 27 -17.71 -5.35 3.72
CA PHE A 27 -17.09 -5.63 2.42
C PHE A 27 -15.79 -6.43 2.58
N ILE A 28 -14.94 -6.06 3.54
CA ILE A 28 -13.71 -6.81 3.85
C ILE A 28 -14.04 -8.22 4.32
N LEU A 29 -15.01 -8.40 5.22
CA LEU A 29 -15.42 -9.71 5.72
C LEU A 29 -15.99 -10.62 4.62
N VAL A 30 -16.86 -10.07 3.78
CA VAL A 30 -17.43 -10.80 2.64
C VAL A 30 -16.33 -11.14 1.63
N GLY A 31 -15.44 -10.20 1.32
CA GLY A 31 -14.29 -10.44 0.43
C GLY A 31 -13.37 -11.54 0.93
N MET A 32 -13.05 -11.55 2.23
CA MET A 32 -12.31 -12.65 2.85
C MET A 32 -13.08 -13.97 2.79
N GLY A 33 -14.40 -13.95 3.03
CA GLY A 33 -15.25 -15.12 2.88
C GLY A 33 -15.20 -15.69 1.47
N VAL A 34 -15.32 -14.84 0.45
CA VAL A 34 -15.22 -15.22 -0.96
C VAL A 34 -13.82 -15.73 -1.32
N GLY A 35 -12.75 -15.23 -0.70
CA GLY A 35 -11.39 -15.74 -0.88
C GLY A 35 -11.15 -17.09 -0.21
N VAL A 36 -11.62 -17.27 1.03
CA VAL A 36 -11.32 -18.43 1.87
C VAL A 36 -12.25 -19.61 1.61
N VAL A 37 -13.56 -19.38 1.42
CA VAL A 37 -14.54 -20.46 1.26
C VAL A 37 -14.22 -21.39 0.07
N PRO A 38 -13.89 -20.88 -1.13
CA PRO A 38 -13.50 -21.75 -2.25
C PRO A 38 -12.22 -22.54 -1.99
N LEU A 39 -11.24 -21.96 -1.30
CA LEU A 39 -10.01 -22.67 -0.91
C LEU A 39 -10.31 -23.84 0.03
N VAL A 40 -11.16 -23.61 1.05
CA VAL A 40 -11.58 -24.64 2.00
C VAL A 40 -12.42 -25.72 1.31
N LEU A 41 -13.36 -25.32 0.44
CA LEU A 41 -14.15 -26.27 -0.34
C LEU A 41 -13.27 -27.12 -1.26
N GLY A 42 -12.30 -26.50 -1.95
CA GLY A 42 -11.34 -27.21 -2.80
C GLY A 42 -10.49 -28.21 -2.00
N TYR A 43 -10.06 -27.83 -0.80
CA TYR A 43 -9.31 -28.70 0.09
C TYR A 43 -10.15 -29.87 0.64
N VAL A 44 -11.42 -29.63 1.02
CA VAL A 44 -12.29 -30.65 1.63
C VAL A 44 -12.90 -31.59 0.59
N LEU A 45 -13.31 -31.06 -0.58
CA LEU A 45 -13.97 -31.84 -1.64
C LEU A 45 -12.97 -32.47 -2.62
N GLY A 46 -11.73 -31.98 -2.66
CA GLY A 46 -10.69 -32.45 -3.56
C GLY A 46 -10.16 -33.85 -3.18
N PRO A 47 -9.81 -34.70 -4.18
CA PRO A 47 -9.14 -35.97 -3.89
C PRO A 47 -7.76 -35.75 -3.26
N ASN A 48 -7.62 -36.13 -1.98
CA ASN A 48 -6.35 -36.02 -1.26
C ASN A 48 -5.52 -37.32 -1.41
N ARG A 49 -4.56 -37.32 -2.34
CA ARG A 49 -3.63 -38.44 -2.60
C ARG A 49 -2.19 -37.92 -2.65
N PRO A 50 -1.59 -37.58 -1.49
CA PRO A 50 -0.23 -37.09 -1.42
C PRO A 50 0.74 -38.22 -1.77
N ASP A 51 1.80 -37.89 -2.49
CA ASP A 51 2.89 -38.79 -2.83
C ASP A 51 4.20 -38.02 -2.78
N ALA A 52 5.32 -38.71 -2.55
CA ALA A 52 6.63 -38.08 -2.44
C ALA A 52 6.97 -37.23 -3.68
N ALA A 53 6.67 -37.72 -4.88
CA ALA A 53 6.92 -37.01 -6.14
C ALA A 53 5.95 -35.83 -6.39
N LYS A 54 4.76 -35.83 -5.78
CA LYS A 54 3.80 -34.71 -5.89
C LYS A 54 4.12 -33.57 -4.93
N ASN A 55 4.78 -33.90 -3.82
CA ASN A 55 5.15 -32.95 -2.77
C ASN A 55 6.60 -32.47 -2.92
N SER A 56 7.37 -32.99 -3.87
CA SER A 56 8.72 -32.51 -4.16
C SER A 56 8.65 -31.18 -4.95
N PRO A 57 9.60 -30.25 -4.75
CA PRO A 57 9.71 -29.05 -5.56
C PRO A 57 9.79 -29.37 -7.06
N TYR A 58 9.21 -28.49 -7.89
CA TYR A 58 9.27 -28.65 -9.34
C TYR A 58 10.67 -28.28 -9.85
N GLU A 59 11.43 -29.28 -10.32
CA GLU A 59 12.75 -29.11 -10.94
C GLU A 59 12.86 -30.02 -12.19
N CYS A 60 11.89 -29.92 -13.11
CA CYS A 60 11.87 -30.68 -14.37
C CYS A 60 12.06 -32.21 -14.23
N GLY A 61 11.66 -32.80 -13.10
CA GLY A 61 11.78 -34.24 -12.82
C GLY A 61 13.06 -34.66 -12.08
N PHE A 62 13.89 -33.70 -11.66
CA PHE A 62 15.07 -33.93 -10.83
C PHE A 62 14.82 -33.53 -9.37
N GLU A 63 15.69 -34.01 -8.49
CA GLU A 63 15.76 -33.50 -7.12
C GLU A 63 16.31 -32.08 -7.14
N ALA A 64 15.80 -31.21 -6.25
CA ALA A 64 16.26 -29.84 -6.15
C ALA A 64 17.78 -29.81 -5.89
N PHE A 65 18.52 -29.23 -6.83
CA PHE A 65 19.99 -29.33 -6.86
C PHE A 65 20.69 -28.40 -5.85
N GLU A 66 20.04 -27.32 -5.41
CA GLU A 66 20.68 -26.25 -4.63
C GLU A 66 19.83 -25.75 -3.45
N ASP A 67 20.51 -25.16 -2.46
CA ASP A 67 19.88 -24.46 -1.34
C ASP A 67 19.21 -23.18 -1.84
N ALA A 68 17.92 -22.99 -1.55
CA ALA A 68 17.12 -21.84 -1.98
C ALA A 68 17.55 -20.50 -1.35
N ARG A 69 18.62 -20.49 -0.55
CA ARG A 69 19.14 -19.32 0.19
C ARG A 69 20.21 -18.56 -0.59
N MET A 70 19.92 -18.23 -1.84
CA MET A 70 20.77 -17.33 -2.62
C MET A 70 20.52 -15.87 -2.23
N LYS A 71 21.57 -15.04 -2.32
CA LYS A 71 21.43 -13.59 -2.14
C LYS A 71 20.67 -13.03 -3.33
N PHE A 72 19.49 -12.48 -3.07
CA PHE A 72 18.76 -11.71 -4.07
C PHE A 72 19.51 -10.42 -4.40
N ASP A 73 19.27 -9.93 -5.60
CA ASP A 73 19.91 -8.72 -6.09
C ASP A 73 19.51 -7.49 -5.24
N VAL A 74 20.49 -6.62 -4.96
CA VAL A 74 20.27 -5.38 -4.20
C VAL A 74 19.31 -4.42 -4.93
N ARG A 75 19.13 -4.58 -6.24
CA ARG A 75 18.20 -3.79 -7.06
C ARG A 75 16.76 -3.78 -6.51
N TYR A 76 16.26 -4.90 -6.00
CA TYR A 76 14.91 -4.95 -5.38
C TYR A 76 14.80 -4.05 -4.14
N TYR A 77 15.88 -3.93 -3.37
CA TYR A 77 15.94 -3.07 -2.20
C TYR A 77 15.93 -1.58 -2.58
N LEU A 78 16.64 -1.20 -3.64
CA LEU A 78 16.65 0.19 -4.15
C LEU A 78 15.25 0.61 -4.59
N VAL A 79 14.54 -0.24 -5.33
CA VAL A 79 13.15 0.01 -5.75
C VAL A 79 12.21 0.13 -4.56
N ALA A 80 12.36 -0.74 -3.54
CA ALA A 80 11.53 -0.70 -2.35
C ALA A 80 11.70 0.60 -1.54
N ILE A 81 12.94 1.06 -1.36
CA ILE A 81 13.21 2.35 -0.69
C ILE A 81 12.62 3.50 -1.49
N LEU A 82 12.82 3.51 -2.81
CA LEU A 82 12.30 4.57 -3.66
C LEU A 82 10.77 4.61 -3.61
N PHE A 83 10.11 3.46 -3.61
CA PHE A 83 8.67 3.36 -3.41
C PHE A 83 8.24 3.94 -2.05
N ILE A 84 8.93 3.62 -0.96
CA ILE A 84 8.63 4.18 0.37
C ILE A 84 8.78 5.70 0.38
N LEU A 85 9.83 6.24 -0.26
CA LEU A 85 10.04 7.68 -0.35
C LEU A 85 8.92 8.38 -1.12
N PHE A 86 8.49 7.82 -2.26
CA PHE A 86 7.36 8.34 -3.02
C PHE A 86 6.01 8.19 -2.30
N ASP A 87 5.80 7.09 -1.56
CA ASP A 87 4.58 6.92 -0.75
C ASP A 87 4.51 7.99 0.36
N LEU A 88 5.65 8.25 1.02
CA LEU A 88 5.75 9.33 1.99
C LEU A 88 5.52 10.71 1.38
N GLU A 89 6.03 10.98 0.16
CA GLU A 89 5.75 12.21 -0.57
C GLU A 89 4.24 12.44 -0.70
N ILE A 90 3.51 11.43 -1.17
CA ILE A 90 2.06 11.50 -1.35
C ILE A 90 1.34 11.70 -0.01
N ALA A 91 1.79 11.04 1.06
CA ALA A 91 1.25 11.22 2.40
C ALA A 91 1.37 12.67 2.90
N PHE A 92 2.41 13.42 2.49
CA PHE A 92 2.54 14.86 2.79
C PHE A 92 1.75 15.76 1.84
N LEU A 93 1.61 15.37 0.57
CA LEU A 93 0.86 16.15 -0.42
C LEU A 93 -0.65 16.14 -0.15
N PHE A 94 -1.22 15.05 0.36
CA PHE A 94 -2.66 14.96 0.61
C PHE A 94 -3.18 16.01 1.61
N PRO A 95 -2.62 16.15 2.82
CA PRO A 95 -3.05 17.20 3.76
C PRO A 95 -2.91 18.61 3.18
N TRP A 96 -1.82 18.89 2.47
CA TRP A 96 -1.62 20.17 1.80
C TRP A 96 -2.67 20.42 0.72
N ALA A 97 -2.98 19.43 -0.10
CA ALA A 97 -3.98 19.54 -1.17
C ALA A 97 -5.38 19.83 -0.61
N ILE A 98 -5.73 19.22 0.52
CA ILE A 98 -7.01 19.47 1.22
C ILE A 98 -7.04 20.88 1.82
N ALA A 99 -5.93 21.35 2.39
CA ALA A 99 -5.84 22.66 3.06
C ALA A 99 -5.36 23.81 2.14
N LEU A 100 -5.34 23.62 0.81
CA LEU A 100 -4.73 24.55 -0.14
C LEU A 100 -5.29 25.98 -0.02
N GLN A 101 -6.60 26.11 0.26
CA GLN A 101 -7.27 27.40 0.42
C GLN A 101 -6.83 28.15 1.68
N ASP A 102 -6.42 27.43 2.73
CA ASP A 102 -6.05 28.02 4.02
C ASP A 102 -4.57 28.43 4.07
N VAL A 103 -3.70 27.66 3.42
CA VAL A 103 -2.24 27.87 3.47
C VAL A 103 -1.72 28.90 2.45
N GLY A 104 -2.52 29.20 1.42
CA GLY A 104 -2.23 30.22 0.41
C GLY A 104 -0.87 30.07 -0.29
N LEU A 105 -0.27 31.19 -0.69
CA LEU A 105 0.96 31.20 -1.48
C LEU A 105 2.17 30.62 -0.71
N ALA A 106 2.23 30.80 0.60
CA ALA A 106 3.32 30.28 1.42
C ALA A 106 3.34 28.74 1.43
N GLY A 107 2.18 28.11 1.63
CA GLY A 107 2.05 26.65 1.54
C GLY A 107 2.35 26.12 0.14
N PHE A 108 1.91 26.84 -0.90
CA PHE A 108 2.24 26.49 -2.28
C PHE A 108 3.76 26.48 -2.54
N ILE A 109 4.47 27.55 -2.14
CA ILE A 109 5.93 27.63 -2.31
C ILE A 109 6.64 26.52 -1.52
N ALA A 110 6.19 26.24 -0.29
CA ALA A 110 6.76 25.18 0.53
C ALA A 110 6.66 23.80 -0.16
N VAL A 111 5.50 23.48 -0.74
CA VAL A 111 5.33 22.21 -1.47
C VAL A 111 6.11 22.18 -2.79
N VAL A 112 6.19 23.28 -3.52
CA VAL A 112 7.05 23.34 -4.72
C VAL A 112 8.51 23.06 -4.36
N ILE A 113 9.02 23.63 -3.26
CA ILE A 113 10.39 23.36 -2.79
C ILE A 113 10.54 21.90 -2.36
N PHE A 114 9.58 21.36 -1.62
CA PHE A 114 9.57 19.95 -1.19
C PHE A 114 9.64 18.99 -2.39
N LEU A 115 8.77 19.20 -3.39
CA LEU A 115 8.76 18.42 -4.63
C LEU A 115 10.07 18.56 -5.41
N ALA A 116 10.61 19.78 -5.52
CA ALA A 116 11.87 20.00 -6.22
C ALA A 116 13.04 19.21 -5.61
N ILE A 117 13.11 19.13 -4.28
CA ILE A 117 14.14 18.36 -3.57
C ILE A 117 14.01 16.87 -3.90
N LEU A 118 12.80 16.32 -3.85
CA LEU A 118 12.55 14.90 -4.15
C LEU A 118 12.82 14.55 -5.61
N VAL A 119 12.38 15.40 -6.55
CA VAL A 119 12.66 15.24 -7.98
C VAL A 119 14.16 15.26 -8.27
N VAL A 120 14.93 16.12 -7.59
CA VAL A 120 16.39 16.15 -7.72
C VAL A 120 17.01 14.85 -7.19
N GLY A 121 16.54 14.35 -6.04
CA GLY A 121 16.97 13.05 -5.50
C GLY A 121 16.69 11.90 -6.46
N PHE A 122 15.47 11.83 -6.99
CA PHE A 122 15.07 10.83 -7.98
C PHE A 122 15.90 10.92 -9.27
N ALA A 123 16.12 12.13 -9.80
CA ALA A 123 16.95 12.32 -10.99
C ALA A 123 18.41 11.90 -10.77
N TYR A 124 18.94 12.08 -9.55
CA TYR A 124 20.28 11.61 -9.19
C TYR A 124 20.37 10.08 -9.17
N GLU A 125 19.41 9.41 -8.55
CA GLU A 125 19.34 7.94 -8.49
C GLU A 125 19.19 7.33 -9.89
N TRP A 126 18.32 7.92 -10.72
CA TRP A 126 18.15 7.54 -12.12
C TRP A 126 19.47 7.63 -12.88
N LYS A 127 20.18 8.76 -12.77
CA LYS A 127 21.48 8.93 -13.44
C LYS A 127 22.56 7.97 -12.93
N LYS A 128 22.44 7.47 -11.70
CA LYS A 128 23.36 6.49 -11.12
C LYS A 128 23.05 5.04 -11.53
N GLY A 129 22.00 4.80 -12.32
CA GLY A 129 21.63 3.45 -12.76
C GLY A 129 21.03 2.60 -11.63
N ALA A 130 20.54 3.23 -10.56
CA ALA A 130 19.86 2.52 -9.47
C ALA A 130 18.57 1.80 -9.93
N LEU A 131 18.08 2.18 -11.12
CA LEU A 131 16.86 1.68 -11.75
C LEU A 131 17.14 0.92 -13.06
N ASP A 132 18.39 0.62 -13.39
CA ASP A 132 18.73 -0.14 -14.60
C ASP A 132 18.52 -1.64 -14.36
N TRP A 133 17.84 -2.29 -15.32
CA TRP A 133 17.39 -3.69 -15.25
C TRP A 133 18.13 -4.63 -16.21
N GLU A 134 19.27 -4.18 -16.73
CA GLU A 134 20.17 -4.98 -17.57
C GLU A 134 21.28 -5.67 -16.74
#